data_AF-A0A9E4TN73-F1
#
_entry.id   AF-A0A9E4TN73-F1
#
_cell.length_a   1.000
_cell.length_b   1.000
_cell.length_c   1.000
_cell.angle_alpha   90.00
_cell.angle_beta   90.00
_cell.angle_gamma   90.00
#
_symmetry.space_group_name_H-M   'P 1'
#
loop_
_entity.id
_entity.type
_entity.pdbx_description
1 polymer ?
#
loop_
_entity_poly.entity_id
_entity_poly.type
_entity_poly.pdbx_seq_one_letter_code
_entity_poly.pdbx_strand_id
1 'polypeptide(L)'
;MAIEAIAAPIMMASLLLIERVFKIDYPVGAISAHGVTGLWGLLAVGIFANGNNGVEGLVVGEGKQTLSQLISMGFVTGFALFILPKVTMGVCATKAEELEGLDCSEHGLPAYGDD
;
A
#
# COMPACT_ATOMS: atom_id res chain seq x y z
N MET A 1 17.66 3.92 10.35
CA MET A 1 17.18 5.08 11.14
C MET A 1 16.66 6.22 10.27
N ALA A 2 17.41 6.70 9.27
CA ALA A 2 16.93 7.79 8.40
C ALA A 2 15.73 7.38 7.53
N ILE A 3 15.70 6.15 7.04
CA ILE A 3 14.63 5.62 6.19
C ILE A 3 13.30 5.61 6.95
N GLU A 4 13.30 5.09 8.18
CA GLU A 4 12.12 4.94 9.03
C GLU A 4 11.65 6.29 9.57
N ALA A 5 12.59 7.17 9.93
CA ALA A 5 12.28 8.52 10.40
C ALA A 5 11.56 9.36 9.34
N ILE A 6 11.84 9.13 8.05
CA ILE A 6 11.15 9.78 6.93
C ILE A 6 9.87 9.02 6.54
N ALA A 7 9.86 7.68 6.66
CA ALA A 7 8.70 6.86 6.34
C ALA A 7 7.49 7.18 7.23
N ALA A 8 7.68 7.37 8.53
CA ALA A 8 6.60 7.63 9.49
C ALA A 8 5.77 8.90 9.16
N PRO A 9 6.36 10.09 8.93
CA PRO A 9 5.58 11.27 8.53
C PRO A 9 4.99 11.13 7.14
N ILE A 10 5.67 10.48 6.18
CA ILE A 10 5.11 10.21 4.84
C ILE A 10 3.86 9.34 4.95
N MET A 11 3.90 8.29 5.76
CA MET A 11 2.77 7.41 6.01
C MET A 11 1.58 8.21 6.54
N MET A 12 1.79 9.00 7.60
CA MET A 12 0.73 9.77 8.23
C MET A 12 0.14 10.83 7.29
N ALA A 13 1.00 11.55 6.56
CA ALA A 13 0.56 12.54 5.58
C ALA A 13 -0.26 11.89 4.46
N SER A 14 0.16 10.74 3.95
CA SER A 14 -0.56 10.03 2.90
C SER A 14 -1.91 9.47 3.37
N LEU A 15 -1.99 8.97 4.60
CA LEU A 15 -3.24 8.48 5.21
C LEU A 15 -4.27 9.61 5.25
N LEU A 16 -3.87 10.76 5.79
CA LEU A 16 -4.73 11.94 5.91
C LEU A 16 -5.13 12.49 4.54
N LEU A 17 -4.23 12.46 3.55
CA LEU A 17 -4.53 12.87 2.18
C LEU A 17 -5.61 11.98 1.56
N ILE A 18 -5.46 10.65 1.65
CA ILE A 18 -6.38 9.68 1.07
C ILE A 18 -7.77 9.77 1.72
N GLU A 19 -7.83 9.76 3.05
CA GLU A 19 -9.12 9.79 3.77
C GLU A 19 -9.79 11.16 3.71
N ARG A 20 -9.04 12.23 4.04
CA ARG A 20 -9.67 13.54 4.30
C ARG A 20 -9.80 14.39 3.06
N VAL A 21 -8.88 14.28 2.11
CA VAL A 21 -8.87 15.09 0.88
C VAL A 21 -9.53 14.33 -0.25
N PHE A 22 -9.11 13.10 -0.53
CA PHE A 22 -9.69 12.30 -1.61
C PHE A 22 -11.01 11.62 -1.24
N LYS A 23 -11.39 11.61 0.05
CA LYS A 23 -12.65 11.02 0.53
C LYS A 23 -12.78 9.55 0.13
N ILE A 24 -11.66 8.84 0.09
CA ILE A 24 -11.63 7.41 -0.17
C ILE A 24 -11.84 6.71 1.16
N ASP A 25 -12.87 5.87 1.22
CA ASP A 25 -13.10 5.00 2.38
C ASP A 25 -11.97 3.97 2.47
N TYR A 26 -11.24 4.04 3.56
CA TYR A 26 -9.91 3.48 3.65
C TYR A 26 -9.69 2.81 5.01
N PRO A 27 -10.25 1.62 5.18
CA PRO A 27 -10.55 1.08 6.51
C PRO A 27 -9.32 0.73 7.35
N VAL A 28 -8.21 0.35 6.69
CA VAL A 28 -7.04 -0.23 7.38
C VAL A 28 -5.72 0.48 7.10
N GLY A 29 -5.71 1.57 6.32
CA GLY A 29 -4.45 2.27 6.09
C GLY A 29 -3.41 1.52 5.22
N ALA A 30 -3.80 0.51 4.44
CA ALA A 30 -2.89 -0.35 3.67
C ALA A 30 -2.07 0.32 2.54
N ILE A 31 -2.67 1.12 1.65
CA ILE A 31 -1.99 1.94 0.62
C ILE A 31 -0.85 2.81 1.20
N SER A 32 -1.09 3.59 2.24
CA SER A 32 -0.15 4.39 3.02
C SER A 32 0.92 3.54 3.70
N ALA A 33 0.53 2.48 4.43
CA ALA A 33 1.43 1.66 5.24
C ALA A 33 2.30 0.69 4.43
N HIS A 34 1.85 0.27 3.24
CA HIS A 34 2.58 -0.65 2.38
C HIS A 34 2.93 -0.04 1.01
N GLY A 35 1.99 0.62 0.35
CA GLY A 35 2.21 1.23 -0.96
C GLY A 35 3.14 2.44 -0.88
N VAL A 36 2.74 3.51 -0.19
CA VAL A 36 3.48 4.78 -0.15
C VAL A 36 4.81 4.64 0.60
N THR A 37 4.82 4.02 1.77
CA THR A 37 6.05 3.71 2.53
C THR A 37 6.94 2.70 1.79
N GLY A 38 6.37 1.74 1.06
CA GLY A 38 7.12 0.81 0.23
C GLY A 38 7.81 1.50 -0.95
N LEU A 39 7.09 2.40 -1.64
CA LEU A 39 7.67 3.26 -2.68
C LEU A 39 8.79 4.15 -2.11
N TRP A 40 8.60 4.71 -0.92
CA TRP A 40 9.67 5.42 -0.21
C TRP A 40 10.87 4.51 0.07
N GLY A 41 10.65 3.26 0.50
CA GLY A 41 11.71 2.29 0.72
C GLY A 41 12.53 2.01 -0.55
N LEU A 42 11.87 1.80 -1.69
CA LEU A 42 12.54 1.62 -2.98
C LEU A 42 13.36 2.86 -3.37
N LEU A 43 12.81 4.07 -3.20
CA LEU A 43 13.56 5.32 -3.43
C LEU A 43 14.77 5.42 -2.49
N ALA A 44 14.60 5.09 -1.21
CA ALA A 44 15.65 5.14 -0.22
C ALA A 44 16.81 4.20 -0.55
N VAL A 45 16.54 3.01 -1.10
CA VAL A 45 17.60 2.13 -1.65
C VAL A 45 18.33 2.82 -2.81
N GLY A 46 17.61 3.45 -3.72
CA GLY A 46 18.18 4.21 -4.83
C GLY A 46 19.13 5.33 -4.39
N ILE A 47 18.83 5.97 -3.28
CA ILE A 47 19.56 7.15 -2.77
C ILE A 47 20.70 6.75 -1.84
N PHE A 48 20.41 5.91 -0.83
CA PHE A 48 21.27 5.70 0.33
C PHE A 48 22.07 4.39 0.30
N ALA A 49 21.90 3.53 -0.71
CA ALA A 49 22.75 2.34 -0.84
C ALA A 49 24.23 2.77 -0.89
N ASN A 50 25.07 2.13 -0.07
CA ASN A 50 26.42 2.61 0.23
C ASN A 50 27.54 1.67 -0.23
N GLY A 51 27.22 0.64 -1.02
CA GLY A 51 28.20 -0.31 -1.54
C GLY A 51 28.51 -1.51 -0.63
N ASN A 52 28.11 -1.49 0.65
CA ASN A 52 28.44 -2.58 1.59
C ASN A 52 27.95 -3.97 1.14
N ASN A 53 26.90 -4.00 0.31
CA ASN A 53 26.32 -5.23 -0.25
C ASN A 53 26.48 -5.32 -1.77
N GLY A 54 27.46 -4.60 -2.35
CA GLY A 54 27.68 -4.55 -3.81
C GLY A 54 26.65 -3.72 -4.57
N VAL A 55 25.84 -2.93 -3.86
CA VAL A 55 24.85 -2.01 -4.45
C VAL A 55 25.14 -0.60 -3.95
N GLU A 56 25.29 0.31 -4.89
CA GLU A 56 25.60 1.72 -4.67
C GLU A 56 24.44 2.60 -5.12
N GLY A 57 24.18 3.67 -4.38
CA GLY A 57 23.12 4.63 -4.65
C GLY A 57 23.66 6.02 -4.91
N LEU A 58 22.73 6.98 -5.00
CA LEU A 58 23.04 8.34 -5.41
C LEU A 58 24.08 9.04 -4.51
N VAL A 59 24.02 8.82 -3.20
CA VAL A 59 24.92 9.48 -2.22
C VAL A 59 26.38 9.05 -2.40
N VAL A 60 26.63 7.86 -2.93
CA VAL A 60 28.00 7.37 -3.23
C VAL A 60 28.40 7.58 -4.69
N GLY A 61 27.55 8.25 -5.49
CA GLY A 61 27.84 8.64 -6.88
C GLY A 61 27.21 7.75 -7.95
N GLU A 62 26.44 6.72 -7.59
CA GLU A 62 25.84 5.79 -8.54
C GLU A 62 24.36 6.10 -8.80
N GLY A 63 24.08 6.72 -9.95
CA GLY A 63 22.73 7.14 -10.34
C GLY A 63 21.86 6.02 -10.93
N LYS A 64 22.45 4.94 -11.47
CA LYS A 64 21.69 3.88 -12.14
C LYS A 64 20.77 3.15 -11.18
N GLN A 65 21.17 3.02 -9.92
CA GLN A 65 20.35 2.39 -8.90
C GLN A 65 19.05 3.17 -8.65
N THR A 66 19.10 4.51 -8.61
CA THR A 66 17.88 5.32 -8.49
C THR A 66 16.94 5.09 -9.68
N LEU A 67 17.47 5.08 -10.91
CA LEU A 67 16.67 4.82 -12.11
C LEU A 67 16.05 3.42 -12.09
N SER A 68 16.82 2.40 -11.67
CA SER A 68 16.34 1.02 -11.54
C SER A 68 15.17 0.91 -10.55
N GLN A 69 15.27 1.59 -9.41
CA GLN A 69 14.19 1.59 -8.41
C GLN A 69 12.94 2.30 -8.94
N LEU A 70 13.08 3.43 -9.66
CA LEU A 70 11.95 4.12 -10.29
C LEU A 70 11.21 3.25 -11.32
N ILE A 71 11.95 2.47 -12.12
CA ILE A 71 11.35 1.51 -13.06
C ILE A 71 10.61 0.41 -12.30
N SER A 72 11.22 -0.07 -11.20
CA SER A 72 10.66 -1.15 -10.36
C SER A 72 9.38 -0.75 -9.63
N MET A 73 9.15 0.55 -9.41
CA MET A 73 7.91 1.08 -8.83
C MET A 73 6.69 0.93 -9.76
N GLY A 74 6.88 0.50 -11.01
CA GLY A 74 5.81 0.23 -11.96
C GLY A 74 4.70 -0.62 -11.36
N PHE A 75 3.56 0.01 -11.06
CA PHE A 75 2.46 -0.54 -10.28
C PHE A 75 1.55 -1.47 -11.10
N VAL A 76 2.15 -2.35 -11.92
CA VAL A 76 1.41 -3.18 -12.89
C VAL A 76 0.68 -4.32 -12.20
N THR A 77 1.35 -4.98 -11.25
CA THR A 77 0.82 -6.20 -10.61
C THR A 77 -0.34 -5.89 -9.66
N GLY A 78 -0.21 -4.87 -8.81
CA GLY A 78 -1.27 -4.50 -7.85
C GLY A 78 -2.56 -4.03 -8.53
N PHE A 79 -2.43 -3.27 -9.63
CA PHE A 79 -3.58 -2.77 -10.39
C PHE A 79 -4.31 -3.91 -11.11
N ALA A 80 -3.56 -4.83 -11.72
CA ALA A 80 -4.14 -6.01 -12.38
C ALA A 80 -4.88 -6.93 -11.39
N LEU A 81 -4.32 -7.14 -10.20
CA LEU A 81 -4.92 -7.98 -9.16
C LEU A 81 -6.24 -7.43 -8.60
N PHE A 82 -6.47 -6.11 -8.69
CA PHE A 82 -7.73 -5.52 -8.22
C PHE A 82 -8.77 -5.38 -9.34
N ILE A 83 -8.36 -4.96 -10.54
CA ILE A 83 -9.31 -4.74 -11.64
C ILE A 83 -9.82 -6.07 -12.18
N LEU A 84 -8.96 -7.07 -12.35
CA LEU A 84 -9.35 -8.30 -13.02
C LEU A 84 -10.48 -9.02 -12.26
N PRO A 85 -10.39 -9.29 -10.94
CA PRO A 85 -11.50 -9.91 -10.21
C PRO A 85 -12.73 -9.01 -10.13
N LYS A 86 -12.53 -7.68 -10.02
CA LYS A 86 -13.63 -6.72 -9.98
C LYS A 86 -14.51 -6.78 -11.22
N VAL A 87 -13.93 -6.97 -12.41
CA VAL A 87 -14.71 -7.03 -13.66
C VAL A 87 -15.19 -8.45 -14.02
N THR A 88 -14.57 -9.50 -13.49
CA THR A 88 -14.93 -10.89 -13.83
C THR A 88 -15.92 -11.53 -12.87
N MET A 89 -15.79 -11.28 -11.56
CA MET A 89 -16.60 -11.94 -10.53
C MET A 89 -17.30 -10.98 -9.58
N GLY A 90 -16.88 -9.71 -9.55
CA GLY A 90 -17.31 -8.77 -8.53
C GLY A 90 -16.62 -9.06 -7.19
N VAL A 91 -16.22 -8.01 -6.49
CA VAL A 91 -15.44 -8.12 -5.23
C VAL A 91 -16.08 -7.38 -4.06
N CYS A 92 -17.19 -6.67 -4.29
CA CYS A 92 -17.92 -5.93 -3.27
C CYS A 92 -19.23 -6.66 -2.98
N ALA A 93 -19.59 -6.73 -1.69
CA ALA A 93 -20.88 -7.22 -1.25
C ALA A 93 -22.01 -6.30 -1.75
N THR A 94 -23.22 -6.85 -1.81
CA THR A 94 -24.42 -6.04 -2.05
C THR A 94 -24.72 -5.15 -0.84
N LYS A 95 -25.47 -4.08 -1.06
CA LYS A 95 -25.86 -3.16 0.02
C LYS A 95 -26.67 -3.85 1.13
N ALA A 96 -27.41 -4.91 0.81
CA ALA A 96 -28.15 -5.69 1.81
C ALA A 96 -27.18 -6.49 2.70
N GLU A 97 -26.22 -7.18 2.08
CA GLU A 97 -25.17 -7.95 2.78
C GLU A 97 -24.25 -7.04 3.61
N GLU A 98 -23.92 -5.83 3.14
CA GLU A 98 -23.17 -4.85 3.94
C GLU A 98 -23.93 -4.38 5.19
N LEU A 99 -25.26 -4.27 5.10
CA LEU A 99 -26.11 -3.85 6.24
C LEU A 99 -26.33 -4.98 7.25
N GLU A 100 -26.41 -6.23 6.77
CA GLU A 100 -26.53 -7.43 7.60
C GLU A 100 -25.20 -7.80 8.28
N GLY A 101 -24.07 -7.51 7.60
CA GLY A 101 -22.73 -7.90 7.99
C GLY A 101 -22.29 -9.20 7.31
N LEU A 102 -21.05 -9.21 6.79
CA LEU A 102 -20.52 -10.33 6.01
C LEU A 102 -20.39 -11.64 6.82
N ASP A 103 -20.31 -11.56 8.15
CA ASP A 103 -20.29 -12.74 9.01
C ASP A 103 -21.58 -13.56 8.85
N CYS A 104 -22.73 -12.89 8.86
CA CYS A 104 -24.03 -13.55 8.67
C CYS A 104 -24.23 -13.99 7.22
N SER A 105 -23.94 -13.13 6.25
CA SER A 105 -24.25 -13.41 4.83
C SER A 105 -23.29 -14.42 4.18
N GLU A 106 -22.00 -14.42 4.53
CA GLU A 106 -21.00 -15.33 3.95
C GLU A 106 -20.71 -16.55 4.83
N HIS A 107 -20.79 -16.41 6.16
CA HIS A 107 -20.40 -17.46 7.11
C HIS A 107 -21.58 -18.06 7.88
N GLY A 108 -22.79 -17.49 7.74
CA GLY A 108 -24.05 -18.02 8.27
C GLY A 108 -24.24 -17.88 9.78
N LEU A 109 -23.32 -17.17 10.46
CA LEU A 109 -23.26 -17.08 11.92
C LEU A 109 -22.70 -15.70 12.30
N PRO A 110 -23.24 -15.02 13.34
CA PRO A 110 -22.66 -13.78 13.82
C PRO A 110 -21.28 -14.02 14.47
N ALA A 111 -20.35 -13.07 14.32
CA ALA A 111 -19.01 -13.19 14.92
C ALA A 111 -19.01 -13.19 16.46
N TYR A 112 -20.01 -12.55 17.06
CA TYR A 112 -20.20 -12.50 18.52
C TYR A 112 -21.55 -13.14 18.86
N GLY A 113 -21.60 -13.87 19.97
CA GLY A 113 -22.86 -14.47 20.46
C GLY A 113 -23.81 -13.43 21.02
N ASP A 114 -25.04 -13.85 21.35
CA ASP A 114 -25.98 -12.99 22.06
C ASP A 114 -25.48 -12.79 23.50
N ASP A 115 -25.13 -11.55 23.85
CA ASP A 115 -24.88 -11.13 25.24
C ASP A 115 -26.18 -11.19 26.07
#